data_AF-A0A0N5D9Y1-F1
#
_entry.id   AF-A0A0N5D9Y1-F1
#
_cell.length_a   1.000
_cell.length_b   1.000
_cell.length_c   1.000
_cell.angle_alpha   90.00
_cell.angle_beta   90.00
_cell.angle_gamma   90.00
#
_symmetry.space_group_name_H-M   'P 1'
#
loop_
_entity.id
_entity.type
_entity.pdbx_description
1 polymer ?
#
loop_
_entity_poly.entity_id
_entity_poly.type
_entity_poly.pdbx_seq_one_letter_code
_entity_poly.pdbx_strand_id
1 'polypeptide(L)'
;MPKLDLDSDEVQDEKLSINRAYADRYDSWRRLEEMQKCLFLNSLFVKGRYGSDGGEGDSGSSSSEESILQQWSLKHEKEFLRTLSALKTRDPEIYSDANFFTDEIEGSEVFSSLLSPFSACSTVQKTKDNAPLFLKDYERKLVLEKGG
;
A
#
# COMPACT_ATOMS: atom_id res chain seq x y z
N MET A 1 42.02 -43.49 41.07
CA MET A 1 41.06 -43.11 40.01
C MET A 1 40.37 -44.39 39.55
N PRO A 2 39.09 -44.63 39.91
CA PRO A 2 38.38 -45.78 39.37
C PRO A 2 38.17 -45.58 37.87
N LYS A 3 38.45 -46.59 37.07
CA LYS A 3 38.15 -46.61 35.63
C LYS A 3 36.67 -46.93 35.48
N LEU A 4 35.97 -46.09 34.74
CA LEU A 4 34.60 -46.34 34.31
C LEU A 4 34.68 -47.17 33.04
N ASP A 5 34.40 -48.47 33.15
CA ASP A 5 34.29 -49.37 32.01
C ASP A 5 32.93 -49.14 31.33
N LEU A 6 32.94 -48.58 30.13
CA LEU A 6 31.76 -48.23 29.33
C LEU A 6 31.41 -49.29 28.26
N ASP A 7 32.00 -50.49 28.31
CA ASP A 7 31.84 -51.54 27.28
C ASP A 7 30.70 -52.53 27.60
N SER A 8 29.59 -52.06 28.16
CA SER A 8 28.37 -52.87 28.31
C SER A 8 27.40 -52.56 27.17
N ASP A 9 27.74 -52.98 25.95
CA ASP A 9 26.88 -52.96 24.77
C ASP A 9 25.76 -54.02 24.89
N GLU A 10 24.88 -53.87 25.88
CA GLU A 10 23.52 -54.39 25.76
C GLU A 10 22.77 -53.45 24.81
N VAL A 11 22.76 -53.79 23.53
CA VAL A 11 21.92 -53.12 22.53
C VAL A 11 20.47 -53.46 22.84
N GLN A 12 19.88 -52.77 23.82
CA GLN A 12 18.44 -52.76 23.99
C GLN A 12 17.88 -52.11 22.72
N ASP A 13 17.11 -52.88 21.95
CA ASP A 13 16.28 -52.38 20.86
C ASP A 13 15.18 -51.48 21.45
N GLU A 14 15.58 -50.34 22.00
CA GLU A 14 14.69 -49.29 22.45
C GLU A 14 14.06 -48.67 21.21
N LYS A 15 12.88 -49.15 20.86
CA LYS A 15 12.10 -48.62 19.75
C LYS A 15 11.72 -47.17 20.06
N LEU A 16 12.50 -46.23 19.53
CA LEU A 16 12.24 -44.80 19.63
C LEU A 16 10.83 -44.51 19.10
N SER A 17 9.97 -43.93 19.95
CA SER A 17 8.62 -43.54 19.59
C SER A 17 8.51 -42.03 19.50
N ILE A 18 7.87 -41.53 18.44
CA ILE A 18 7.68 -40.10 18.25
C ILE A 18 6.52 -39.64 19.12
N ASN A 19 6.75 -38.63 19.95
CA ASN A 19 5.69 -37.97 20.70
C ASN A 19 4.83 -37.12 19.75
N ARG A 20 3.75 -37.72 19.26
CA ARG A 20 2.77 -37.08 18.36
C ARG A 20 2.22 -35.77 18.96
N ALA A 21 1.88 -35.77 20.24
CA ALA A 21 1.32 -34.60 20.91
C ALA A 21 2.31 -33.42 20.96
N TYR A 22 3.61 -33.69 21.04
CA TYR A 22 4.64 -32.66 20.95
C TYR A 22 4.81 -32.14 19.52
N ALA A 23 4.82 -33.04 18.53
CA ALA A 23 4.93 -32.66 17.11
C ALA A 23 3.81 -31.70 16.70
N ASP A 24 2.56 -32.00 17.07
CA ASP A 24 1.41 -31.15 16.75
C ASP A 24 1.53 -29.75 17.38
N ARG A 25 2.01 -29.66 18.64
CA ARG A 25 2.26 -28.38 19.32
C ARG A 25 3.41 -27.62 18.67
N TYR A 26 4.49 -28.31 18.30
CA TYR A 26 5.64 -27.71 17.63
C TYR A 26 5.25 -27.07 16.30
N ASP A 27 4.45 -27.77 15.49
CA ASP A 27 3.95 -27.24 14.21
C ASP A 27 3.08 -26.00 14.41
N SER A 28 2.23 -26.00 15.46
CA SER A 28 1.42 -24.84 15.80
C SER A 28 2.26 -23.61 16.17
N TRP A 29 3.32 -23.81 16.96
CA TRP A 29 4.23 -22.74 17.36
C TRP A 29 5.08 -22.22 16.20
N ARG A 30 5.58 -23.11 15.32
CA ARG A 30 6.35 -22.70 14.14
C ARG A 30 5.52 -21.86 13.19
N ARG A 31 4.26 -22.23 12.94
CA ARG A 31 3.34 -21.43 12.12
C ARG A 31 3.09 -20.05 12.73
N LEU A 32 2.85 -19.97 14.05
CA LEU A 32 2.65 -18.70 14.74
C LEU A 32 3.90 -17.80 14.70
N GLU A 33 5.09 -18.38 14.85
CA GLU A 33 6.36 -17.65 14.78
C GLU A 33 6.59 -17.06 13.37
N GLU A 34 6.30 -17.82 12.32
CA GLU A 34 6.38 -17.32 10.94
C GLU A 34 5.39 -16.18 10.68
N MET A 35 4.15 -16.33 11.15
CA MET A 35 3.16 -15.25 11.10
C MET A 35 3.65 -14.00 11.85
N GLN A 36 4.22 -14.17 13.04
CA GLN A 36 4.77 -13.07 13.82
C GLN A 36 5.98 -12.41 13.12
N LYS A 37 6.86 -13.19 12.48
CA LYS A 37 7.95 -12.66 11.67
C LYS A 37 7.43 -11.86 10.48
N CYS A 38 6.45 -12.38 9.74
CA CYS A 38 5.82 -11.67 8.63
C CYS A 38 5.15 -10.37 9.10
N LEU A 39 4.41 -10.41 10.20
CA LEU A 39 3.79 -9.23 10.80
C LEU A 39 4.82 -8.21 11.28
N PHE A 40 5.90 -8.68 11.92
CA PHE A 40 7.00 -7.84 12.37
C PHE A 40 7.73 -7.18 11.20
N LEU A 41 8.02 -7.93 10.13
CA LEU A 41 8.63 -7.40 8.91
C LEU A 41 7.73 -6.41 8.19
N ASN A 42 6.42 -6.67 8.13
CA ASN A 42 5.45 -5.72 7.58
C ASN A 42 5.41 -4.45 8.43
N SER A 43 5.35 -4.56 9.76
CA SER A 43 5.42 -3.41 10.66
C SER A 43 6.72 -2.63 10.49
N LEU A 44 7.86 -3.31 10.33
CA LEU A 44 9.16 -2.66 10.14
C LEU A 44 9.24 -1.96 8.77
N PHE A 45 8.68 -2.58 7.74
CA PHE A 45 8.59 -2.00 6.40
C PHE A 45 7.67 -0.78 6.36
N VAL A 46 6.51 -0.86 7.01
CA VAL A 46 5.58 0.26 7.15
C VAL A 46 6.23 1.37 7.96
N LYS A 47 6.88 1.08 9.09
CA LYS A 47 7.64 2.08 9.85
C LYS A 47 8.81 2.67 9.05
N GLY A 48 9.52 1.87 8.27
CA GLY A 48 10.61 2.36 7.40
C GLY A 48 10.13 3.23 6.24
N ARG A 49 8.87 3.09 5.81
CA ARG A 49 8.26 3.90 4.73
C ARG A 49 7.42 5.07 5.21
N TYR A 50 6.84 4.97 6.41
CA TYR A 50 5.88 5.92 6.95
C TYR A 50 6.28 6.48 8.33
N GLY A 51 7.46 6.14 8.87
CA GLY A 51 7.80 6.41 10.27
C GLY A 51 9.29 6.65 10.51
N SER A 52 9.79 7.78 10.02
CA SER A 52 10.87 8.53 10.68
C SER A 52 10.34 9.93 11.00
N ASP A 53 9.32 10.00 11.84
CA ASP A 53 9.16 11.14 12.75
C ASP A 53 9.13 10.56 14.15
N GLY A 54 10.23 10.75 14.87
CA GLY A 54 10.44 10.21 16.20
C GLY A 54 9.92 11.20 17.23
N GLY A 55 9.01 10.74 18.08
CA GLY A 55 8.61 11.49 19.26
C GLY A 55 7.57 10.73 20.08
N GLU A 56 8.02 10.03 21.11
CA GLU A 56 7.16 9.68 22.24
C GLU A 56 6.67 11.00 22.86
N GLY A 57 5.38 11.31 22.67
CA GLY A 57 4.82 12.55 23.17
C GLY A 57 3.35 12.71 22.81
N ASP A 58 2.52 12.53 23.84
CA ASP A 58 1.19 13.09 23.98
C ASP A 58 0.00 12.31 23.40
N SER A 59 -0.81 11.82 24.35
CA SER A 59 -2.22 11.56 24.15
C SER A 59 -2.89 12.85 23.68
N GLY A 60 -3.26 12.89 22.40
CA GLY A 60 -4.18 13.90 21.88
C GLY A 60 -3.51 15.02 21.11
N SER A 61 -3.07 14.71 19.89
CA SER A 61 -3.05 15.73 18.85
C SER A 61 -3.85 15.20 17.66
N SER A 62 -5.03 15.78 17.50
CA SER A 62 -5.86 15.72 16.30
C SER A 62 -5.07 16.35 15.14
N SER A 63 -4.09 15.62 14.59
CA SER A 63 -3.29 16.11 13.47
C SER A 63 -4.14 16.11 12.22
N SER A 64 -4.60 17.30 11.88
CA SER A 64 -5.55 17.60 10.81
C SER A 64 -4.85 17.57 9.45
N GLU A 65 -4.48 16.36 9.02
CA GLU A 65 -3.99 16.06 7.67
C GLU A 65 -4.83 14.99 6.97
N GLU A 66 -6.09 14.85 7.40
CA GLU A 66 -7.18 14.11 6.76
C GLU A 66 -7.79 14.82 5.52
N SER A 67 -7.12 15.82 4.93
CA SER A 67 -7.73 16.67 3.91
C SER A 67 -7.42 16.32 2.45
N ILE A 68 -6.61 15.28 2.15
CA ILE A 68 -6.28 14.90 0.75
C ILE A 68 -6.38 13.39 0.47
N LEU A 69 -6.69 12.55 1.46
CA LEU A 69 -7.11 11.17 1.18
C LEU A 69 -8.61 11.21 0.89
N GLN A 70 -8.98 11.35 -0.39
CA GLN A 70 -10.34 11.10 -0.87
C GLN A 70 -10.83 9.79 -0.23
N GLN A 71 -11.64 9.89 0.82
CA GLN A 71 -12.02 8.75 1.65
C GLN A 71 -12.68 7.72 0.73
N TRP A 72 -12.06 6.55 0.58
CA TRP A 72 -12.63 5.48 -0.22
C TRP A 72 -13.96 5.06 0.41
N SER A 73 -15.06 5.45 -0.23
CA SER A 73 -16.41 5.27 0.28
C SER A 73 -16.96 3.90 -0.12
N LEU A 74 -17.99 3.44 0.60
CA LEU A 74 -18.72 2.22 0.22
C LEU A 74 -19.38 2.33 -1.17
N LYS A 75 -19.63 3.56 -1.67
CA LYS A 75 -20.11 3.78 -3.04
C LYS A 75 -18.99 3.50 -4.05
N HIS A 76 -17.80 4.03 -3.81
CA HIS A 76 -16.61 3.79 -4.65
C HIS A 76 -16.29 2.29 -4.72
N GLU A 77 -16.35 1.58 -3.59
CA GLU A 77 -16.14 0.12 -3.53
C GLU A 77 -17.16 -0.64 -4.39
N LYS A 78 -18.45 -0.28 -4.32
CA LYS A 78 -19.51 -0.95 -5.09
C LYS A 78 -19.35 -0.72 -6.59
N GLU A 79 -19.05 0.50 -7.00
CA GLU A 79 -18.82 0.83 -8.41
C GLU A 79 -17.56 0.14 -8.94
N PHE A 80 -16.50 0.10 -8.14
CA PHE A 80 -15.30 -0.64 -8.45
C PHE A 80 -15.57 -2.15 -8.64
N LEU A 81 -16.31 -2.78 -7.72
CA LEU A 81 -16.63 -4.21 -7.85
C LEU A 81 -17.56 -4.50 -9.03
N ARG A 82 -18.53 -3.62 -9.30
CA ARG A 82 -19.42 -3.71 -10.48
C ARG A 82 -18.63 -3.68 -11.79
N THR A 83 -17.68 -2.76 -11.89
CA THR A 83 -16.85 -2.59 -13.10
C THR A 83 -15.90 -3.78 -13.28
N LEU A 84 -15.30 -4.26 -12.19
CA LEU A 84 -14.48 -5.48 -12.22
C LEU A 84 -15.26 -6.72 -12.66
N SER A 85 -16.49 -6.90 -12.20
CA SER A 85 -17.28 -8.06 -12.62
C SER A 85 -17.55 -8.03 -14.11
N ALA A 86 -17.96 -6.88 -14.65
CA ALA A 86 -18.25 -6.70 -16.07
C ALA A 86 -17.00 -6.92 -16.95
N LEU A 87 -15.83 -6.47 -16.48
CA LEU A 87 -14.55 -6.73 -17.12
C LEU A 87 -14.21 -8.24 -17.15
N LYS A 88 -14.50 -8.96 -16.07
CA LYS A 88 -14.22 -10.39 -15.96
C LYS A 88 -15.16 -11.23 -16.84
N THR A 89 -16.43 -10.83 -16.96
CA THR A 89 -17.42 -11.47 -17.82
C THR A 89 -17.30 -11.08 -19.29
N ARG A 90 -16.49 -10.05 -19.61
CA ARG A 90 -16.32 -9.47 -20.95
C ARG A 90 -17.65 -8.97 -21.54
N ASP A 91 -18.46 -8.32 -20.70
CA ASP A 91 -19.74 -7.80 -21.15
C ASP A 91 -19.53 -6.69 -22.19
N PRO A 92 -20.24 -6.69 -23.33
CA PRO A 92 -20.01 -5.75 -24.42
C PRO A 92 -20.29 -4.28 -24.03
N GLU A 93 -21.10 -4.07 -22.99
CA GLU A 93 -21.47 -2.74 -22.48
C GLU A 93 -20.26 -1.96 -21.94
N ILE A 94 -19.22 -2.63 -21.43
CA ILE A 94 -18.02 -1.95 -20.91
C ILE A 94 -17.13 -1.36 -22.01
N TYR A 95 -17.35 -1.75 -23.27
CA TYR A 95 -16.59 -1.25 -24.40
C TYR A 95 -17.34 -0.13 -25.15
N SER A 96 -18.55 0.20 -24.71
CA SER A 96 -19.27 1.40 -25.14
C SER A 96 -18.81 2.63 -24.34
N ASP A 97 -19.18 3.84 -24.76
CA ASP A 97 -18.88 5.11 -24.07
C ASP A 97 -19.68 5.24 -22.74
N ALA A 98 -19.47 4.31 -21.81
CA ALA A 98 -20.14 4.23 -20.53
C ALA A 98 -19.26 4.82 -19.41
N ASN A 99 -19.83 5.69 -18.58
CA ASN A 99 -19.16 6.21 -17.39
C ASN A 99 -19.27 5.20 -16.25
N PHE A 100 -18.14 4.77 -15.73
CA PHE A 100 -18.05 3.67 -14.76
C PHE A 100 -18.19 4.11 -13.31
N PHE A 101 -17.69 5.31 -13.02
CA PHE A 101 -17.77 5.96 -11.73
C PHE A 101 -18.64 7.20 -11.88
N THR A 102 -19.62 7.36 -11.00
CA THR A 102 -20.45 8.58 -10.99
C THR A 102 -19.77 9.59 -10.08
N ASP A 103 -19.29 10.68 -10.66
CA ASP A 103 -18.63 11.78 -9.96
C ASP A 103 -19.64 12.54 -9.06
N GLU A 104 -20.02 11.94 -7.93
CA GLU A 104 -20.44 12.70 -6.75
C GLU A 104 -19.19 13.21 -6.02
N ILE A 105 -18.33 13.96 -6.73
CA ILE A 105 -17.27 14.74 -6.12
C ILE A 105 -17.75 16.19 -6.12
N GLU A 106 -18.58 16.54 -5.14
CA GLU A 106 -18.83 17.93 -4.77
C GLU A 106 -17.49 18.55 -4.33
N GLY A 107 -16.70 19.06 -5.28
CA GLY A 107 -15.40 19.69 -5.00
C GLY A 107 -14.32 19.57 -6.07
N SER A 108 -14.54 18.88 -7.20
CA SER A 108 -13.52 18.77 -8.27
C SER A 108 -13.95 19.45 -9.56
N GLU A 109 -14.03 20.78 -9.53
CA GLU A 109 -14.27 21.61 -10.71
C GLU A 109 -13.06 21.67 -11.67
N VAL A 110 -11.98 20.96 -11.33
CA VAL A 110 -10.71 20.97 -12.07
C VAL A 110 -10.49 19.76 -12.97
N PHE A 111 -11.21 18.64 -12.76
CA PHE A 111 -10.99 17.42 -13.57
C PHE A 111 -11.96 17.28 -14.75
N SER A 112 -13.16 17.88 -14.66
CA SER A 112 -14.17 17.86 -15.74
C SER A 112 -13.74 18.61 -17.01
N SER A 113 -12.69 19.44 -16.96
CA SER A 113 -12.22 20.21 -18.13
C SER A 113 -11.32 19.40 -19.07
N LEU A 114 -10.85 18.22 -18.65
CA LEU A 114 -9.90 17.41 -19.45
C LEU A 114 -10.55 16.28 -20.26
N LEU A 115 -11.85 15.99 -20.08
CA LEU A 115 -12.53 14.85 -20.71
C LEU A 115 -13.77 15.25 -21.55
N SER A 116 -13.73 16.38 -22.25
CA SER A 116 -14.69 16.63 -23.34
C SER A 116 -14.04 16.38 -24.71
N PRO A 117 -14.40 15.30 -25.43
CA PRO A 117 -13.99 15.13 -26.80
C PRO A 117 -14.88 16.00 -27.71
N PHE A 118 -14.23 16.83 -28.53
CA PHE A 118 -14.77 17.31 -29.81
C PHE A 118 -16.02 18.20 -29.76
N SER A 119 -15.85 19.50 -29.48
CA SER A 119 -16.47 20.61 -30.23
C SER A 119 -16.46 21.90 -29.39
N ALA A 120 -15.61 22.86 -29.78
CA ALA A 120 -15.95 24.28 -29.91
C ALA A 120 -14.66 25.11 -29.96
N CYS A 121 -14.40 25.66 -31.14
CA CYS A 121 -13.47 26.76 -31.35
C CYS A 121 -13.83 27.93 -30.43
N SER A 122 -12.93 28.33 -29.53
CA SER A 122 -12.92 29.70 -29.01
C SER A 122 -11.50 30.16 -28.65
N THR A 123 -11.15 31.30 -29.23
CA THR A 123 -9.88 32.00 -29.15
C THR A 123 -9.63 32.51 -27.73
N VAL A 124 -8.76 31.85 -26.97
CA VAL A 124 -8.20 32.40 -25.73
C VAL A 124 -6.78 32.89 -26.03
N GLN A 125 -6.57 34.19 -25.85
CA GLN A 125 -5.28 34.83 -26.07
C GLN A 125 -4.23 34.22 -25.12
N LYS A 126 -3.19 33.63 -25.73
CA LYS A 126 -2.04 33.07 -25.01
C LYS A 126 -1.23 34.21 -24.40
N THR A 127 -1.34 34.42 -23.10
CA THR A 127 -0.25 35.06 -22.34
C THR A 127 0.98 34.15 -22.45
N LYS A 128 2.14 34.77 -22.66
CA LYS A 128 3.43 34.14 -23.01
C LYS A 128 4.09 33.37 -21.86
N ASP A 129 3.32 32.73 -21.00
CA ASP A 129 3.84 32.04 -19.80
C ASP A 129 3.64 30.52 -19.83
N ASN A 130 3.06 29.98 -20.92
CA ASN A 130 2.81 28.54 -21.09
C ASN A 130 3.94 27.82 -21.84
N ALA A 131 5.20 28.16 -21.57
CA ALA A 131 6.30 27.30 -21.99
C ALA A 131 6.42 26.16 -20.97
N PRO A 132 6.56 24.88 -21.40
CA PRO A 132 6.86 23.82 -20.46
C PRO A 132 8.20 24.12 -19.78
N LEU A 133 8.15 24.43 -18.49
CA LEU A 133 9.34 24.68 -17.69
C LEU A 133 9.96 23.34 -17.31
N PHE A 134 11.26 23.19 -17.55
CA PHE A 134 12.01 22.05 -17.05
C PHE A 134 12.39 22.28 -15.58
N LEU A 135 12.66 21.20 -14.85
CA LEU A 135 13.04 21.27 -13.44
C LEU A 135 14.23 22.23 -13.19
N LYS A 136 15.19 22.26 -14.12
CA LYS A 136 16.34 23.19 -14.12
C LYS A 136 15.95 24.66 -14.19
N ASP A 137 14.82 24.98 -14.82
CA ASP A 137 14.32 26.35 -14.92
C ASP A 137 13.76 26.82 -13.58
N TYR A 138 13.16 25.92 -12.80
CA TYR A 138 12.69 26.21 -11.45
C TYR A 138 13.83 26.45 -10.48
N GLU A 139 14.87 25.61 -10.52
CA GLU A 139 16.07 25.78 -9.69
C GLU A 139 16.73 27.14 -9.96
N ARG A 140 16.89 27.51 -11.24
CA ARG A 140 17.42 28.82 -11.65
C ARG A 140 16.55 29.98 -11.17
N LYS A 141 15.21 29.88 -11.26
CA LYS A 141 14.29 30.90 -10.74
C LYS A 141 14.46 31.06 -9.22
N LEU A 142 14.54 29.95 -8.48
CA LEU A 142 14.75 29.96 -7.03
C LEU A 142 16.03 30.67 -6.62
N VAL A 143 17.14 30.45 -7.33
CA VAL A 143 18.42 31.12 -7.07
C VAL A 143 18.36 32.62 -7.37
N LEU A 144 17.69 33.02 -8.45
CA LEU A 144 17.52 34.43 -8.82
C LEU A 144 16.66 35.19 -7.82
N GLU A 145 15.58 34.58 -7.32
CA GLU A 145 14.67 35.21 -6.35
C GLU A 145 15.25 35.28 -4.94
N LYS A 146 15.97 34.23 -4.51
CA LYS A 146 16.58 34.16 -3.16
C LYS A 146 17.94 34.85 -3.07
N GLY A 147 18.46 35.38 -4.17
CA GLY A 147 19.61 36.27 -4.15
C GLY A 147 20.93 35.62 -3.71
N GLY A 148 21.22 34.41 -4.20
CA GLY A 148 22.56 33.79 -4.20
C GLY A 148 23.17 33.51 -2.83
#